data_AF-A0A1F3LUB5-F1
#
_entry.id   AF-A0A1F3LUB5-F1
#
_cell.length_a   1.000
_cell.length_b   1.000
_cell.length_c   1.000
_cell.angle_alpha   90.00
_cell.angle_beta   90.00
_cell.angle_gamma   90.00
#
_symmetry.space_group_name_H-M   'P 1'
#
loop_
_entity.id
_entity.type
_entity.pdbx_description
1 polymer ?
#
loop_
_entity_poly.entity_id
_entity_poly.type
_entity_poly.pdbx_seq_one_letter_code
_entity_poly.pdbx_strand_id
1 'polypeptide(L)'
;MKLVINKAALESNIQQASLLTSCQNISLMMKSFYDYLSKEAGLNMINCNMFGNTKKLCVGNTINYVINEESEGYEGSYITNMEALSRCKTDIVYIPVNFHDDREGINSDYITLARKASMDKSVYLSITSGCINDRGPTMLELENFCSYIQKTYGFIQGISLGGSYYLQFRKLPEFVYEIRIGEYMLFGTIPYCDTPELNGFNALEVELEVVETYRERQHILVRGGYANLDAKYCYLLSGGALEYVDSSSEYTIYKDRFSIYKTGSKIRLIPNYKSLVKLQYVEREYK
;
A
#
# COMPACT_ATOMS: atom_id res chain seq x y z
N MET A 1 -4.88 22.98 -0.38
CA MET A 1 -5.18 21.57 -0.72
C MET A 1 -5.32 20.82 0.59
N LYS A 2 -6.27 19.90 0.70
CA LYS A 2 -6.53 19.17 1.95
C LYS A 2 -6.70 17.68 1.68
N LEU A 3 -6.06 16.84 2.47
CA LEU A 3 -6.31 15.40 2.49
C LEU A 3 -7.52 15.12 3.39
N VAL A 4 -8.50 14.41 2.89
CA VAL A 4 -9.70 13.99 3.62
C VAL A 4 -9.62 12.48 3.82
N ILE A 5 -9.64 12.06 5.08
CA ILE A 5 -9.49 10.66 5.48
C ILE A 5 -10.78 10.19 6.13
N ASN A 6 -11.39 9.13 5.58
CA ASN A 6 -12.55 8.48 6.17
C ASN A 6 -12.10 7.28 7.01
N LYS A 7 -12.03 7.47 8.33
CA LYS A 7 -11.59 6.44 9.28
C LYS A 7 -12.47 5.20 9.26
N ALA A 8 -13.79 5.38 9.21
CA ALA A 8 -14.73 4.27 9.19
C ALA A 8 -14.54 3.39 7.94
N ALA A 9 -14.23 4.01 6.79
CA ALA A 9 -13.89 3.27 5.58
C ALA A 9 -12.58 2.47 5.74
N LEU A 10 -11.52 3.07 6.31
CA LEU A 10 -10.26 2.36 6.59
C LEU A 10 -10.49 1.13 7.47
N GLU A 11 -11.18 1.31 8.60
CA GLU A 11 -11.47 0.23 9.56
C GLU A 11 -12.33 -0.87 8.93
N SER A 12 -13.40 -0.48 8.21
CA SER A 12 -14.28 -1.39 7.49
C SER A 12 -13.51 -2.21 6.45
N ASN A 13 -12.62 -1.58 5.67
CA ASN A 13 -11.82 -2.27 4.66
C ASN A 13 -10.85 -3.27 5.30
N ILE A 14 -10.19 -2.92 6.40
CA ILE A 14 -9.26 -3.83 7.09
C ILE A 14 -10.01 -5.04 7.65
N GLN A 15 -11.17 -4.83 8.28
CA GLN A 15 -12.01 -5.90 8.80
C GLN A 15 -12.52 -6.81 7.67
N GLN A 16 -13.02 -6.22 6.58
CA GLN A 16 -13.54 -6.94 5.43
C GLN A 16 -12.45 -7.78 4.74
N ALA A 17 -11.21 -7.31 4.65
CA ALA A 17 -10.11 -8.05 4.02
C ALA A 17 -9.94 -9.46 4.63
N SER A 18 -10.09 -9.60 5.95
CA SER A 18 -9.99 -10.89 6.63
C SER A 18 -11.14 -11.86 6.30
N LEU A 19 -12.26 -11.35 5.81
CA LEU A 19 -13.45 -12.13 5.43
C LEU A 19 -13.44 -12.55 3.95
N LEU A 20 -12.61 -11.92 3.12
CA LEU A 20 -12.57 -12.19 1.67
C LEU A 20 -11.74 -13.43 1.31
N THR A 21 -10.83 -13.84 2.20
CA THR A 21 -9.82 -14.86 1.96
C THR A 21 -9.75 -15.86 3.10
N SER A 22 -9.17 -17.03 2.85
CA SER A 22 -8.96 -18.05 3.89
C SER A 22 -7.77 -17.75 4.81
N CYS A 23 -6.95 -16.75 4.48
CA CYS A 23 -5.82 -16.33 5.33
C CYS A 23 -6.31 -15.41 6.45
N GLN A 24 -6.07 -15.81 7.70
CA GLN A 24 -6.58 -15.08 8.87
C GLN A 24 -5.76 -13.84 9.24
N ASN A 25 -4.48 -13.80 8.85
CA ASN A 25 -3.61 -12.68 9.22
C ASN A 25 -3.58 -11.65 8.11
N ILE A 26 -4.14 -10.48 8.40
CA ILE A 26 -4.05 -9.30 7.55
C ILE A 26 -3.04 -8.33 8.17
N SER A 27 -2.10 -7.92 7.32
CA SER A 27 -1.03 -7.00 7.68
C SER A 27 -1.11 -5.75 6.82
N LEU A 28 -0.71 -4.61 7.37
CA LEU A 28 -0.84 -3.33 6.68
C LEU A 28 0.52 -2.91 6.11
N MET A 29 0.56 -2.65 4.80
CA MET A 29 1.73 -2.08 4.16
C MET A 29 1.79 -0.59 4.49
N MET A 30 2.71 -0.20 5.37
CA MET A 30 2.91 1.16 5.85
C MET A 30 4.04 1.87 5.09
N LYS A 31 3.71 2.64 4.05
CA LYS A 31 4.68 3.49 3.36
C LYS A 31 5.00 4.73 4.23
N SER A 32 6.17 5.34 4.04
CA SER A 32 6.62 6.49 4.84
C SER A 32 5.64 7.67 4.87
N PHE A 33 4.83 7.84 3.82
CA PHE A 33 3.80 8.89 3.76
C PHE A 33 2.51 8.55 4.54
N TYR A 34 2.36 7.31 5.03
CA TYR A 34 1.28 6.91 5.93
C TYR A 34 1.55 7.25 7.39
N ASP A 35 2.72 7.78 7.74
CA ASP A 35 2.98 8.30 9.09
C ASP A 35 1.91 9.33 9.51
N TYR A 36 1.52 10.20 8.57
CA TYR A 36 0.42 11.14 8.80
C TYR A 36 -0.92 10.41 8.94
N LEU A 37 -1.23 9.47 8.04
CA LEU A 37 -2.47 8.67 8.10
C LEU A 37 -2.58 7.91 9.42
N SER A 38 -1.47 7.33 9.91
CA SER A 38 -1.47 6.53 11.13
C SER A 38 -1.92 7.34 12.36
N LYS A 39 -1.48 8.59 12.45
CA LYS A 39 -1.80 9.51 13.54
C LYS A 39 -3.21 10.06 13.39
N GLU A 40 -3.53 10.59 12.22
CA GLU A 40 -4.82 11.22 11.99
C GLU A 40 -5.95 10.20 11.98
N ALA A 41 -5.75 9.02 11.39
CA ALA A 41 -6.77 7.99 11.30
C ALA A 41 -6.85 7.07 12.52
N GLY A 42 -5.90 7.14 13.46
CA GLY A 42 -5.88 6.26 14.63
C GLY A 42 -5.58 4.79 14.27
N LEU A 43 -4.86 4.55 13.17
CA LEU A 43 -4.46 3.18 12.77
C LEU A 43 -3.65 2.49 13.87
N ASN A 44 -3.04 3.28 14.76
CA ASN A 44 -2.30 2.79 15.92
C ASN A 44 -3.13 1.95 16.90
N MET A 45 -4.46 2.01 16.83
CA MET A 45 -5.35 1.20 17.67
C MET A 45 -5.75 -0.13 17.00
N ILE A 46 -5.37 -0.35 15.75
CA ILE A 46 -5.72 -1.55 15.00
C ILE A 46 -4.68 -2.63 15.29
N ASN A 47 -5.15 -3.79 15.77
CA ASN A 47 -4.30 -4.93 16.10
C ASN A 47 -3.89 -5.72 14.85
N CYS A 48 -2.99 -5.15 14.05
CA CYS A 48 -2.42 -5.75 12.84
C CYS A 48 -0.91 -5.52 12.78
N ASN A 49 -0.16 -6.42 12.14
CA ASN A 49 1.25 -6.15 11.83
C ASN A 49 1.35 -5.02 10.81
N MET A 50 2.33 -4.14 10.98
CA MET A 50 2.56 -2.99 10.11
C MET A 50 3.93 -3.05 9.46
N PHE A 51 3.97 -3.18 8.13
CA PHE A 51 5.21 -3.29 7.37
C PHE A 51 5.64 -1.91 6.90
N GLY A 52 6.63 -1.30 7.54
CA GLY A 52 7.04 0.06 7.23
C GLY A 52 8.51 0.37 7.55
N ASN A 53 8.90 1.64 7.36
CA ASN A 53 10.27 2.10 7.54
C ASN A 53 10.46 3.11 8.68
N THR A 54 9.40 3.38 9.45
CA THR A 54 9.37 4.45 10.43
C THR A 54 9.25 3.88 11.84
N LYS A 55 10.38 3.79 12.56
CA LYS A 55 10.45 3.51 14.02
C LYS A 55 9.51 4.43 14.82
N LYS A 56 9.20 5.61 14.27
CA LYS A 56 8.37 6.67 14.84
C LYS A 56 6.86 6.45 14.75
N LEU A 57 6.41 5.36 14.13
CA LEU A 57 4.98 5.07 14.11
C LEU A 57 4.42 4.82 15.51
N CYS A 58 5.23 4.44 16.51
CA CYS A 58 4.76 4.19 17.89
C CYS A 58 3.49 3.33 17.94
N VAL A 59 3.37 2.42 16.97
CA VAL A 59 2.27 1.49 16.84
C VAL A 59 2.85 0.10 17.08
N GLY A 60 2.21 -0.68 17.94
CA GLY A 60 2.61 -2.07 18.19
C GLY A 60 2.71 -2.88 16.90
N ASN A 61 3.52 -3.94 16.94
CA ASN A 61 3.72 -4.91 15.87
C ASN A 61 4.24 -4.34 14.53
N THR A 62 5.18 -3.39 14.57
CA THR A 62 5.82 -2.87 13.35
C THR A 62 6.96 -3.78 12.88
N ILE A 63 6.94 -4.16 11.60
CA ILE A 63 7.98 -4.91 10.90
C ILE A 63 8.81 -3.95 10.05
N ASN A 64 10.13 -3.99 10.18
CA ASN A 64 11.03 -3.19 9.33
C ASN A 64 11.03 -3.77 7.90
N TYR A 65 10.35 -3.06 7.00
CA TYR A 65 10.27 -3.42 5.58
C TYR A 65 11.48 -2.96 4.77
N VAL A 66 12.35 -2.10 5.32
CA VAL A 66 13.55 -1.68 4.59
C VAL A 66 14.59 -2.80 4.62
N ILE A 67 14.91 -3.30 3.44
CA ILE A 67 15.80 -4.43 3.25
C ILE A 67 17.18 -4.15 3.87
N ASN A 68 17.61 -5.04 4.77
CA ASN A 68 18.94 -5.06 5.40
C ASN A 68 19.27 -3.90 6.35
N GLU A 69 18.29 -3.06 6.69
CA GLU A 69 18.49 -1.96 7.64
C GLU A 69 18.39 -2.41 9.11
N GLU A 70 18.90 -1.55 10.00
CA GLU A 70 18.89 -1.82 11.44
C GLU A 70 17.46 -1.92 11.99
N SER A 71 17.20 -3.01 12.69
CA SER A 71 15.86 -3.39 13.16
C SER A 71 15.63 -3.21 14.66
N GLU A 72 16.49 -2.46 15.34
CA GLU A 72 16.27 -2.15 16.77
C GLU A 72 14.95 -1.40 16.98
N GLY A 73 14.06 -1.97 17.78
CA GLY A 73 12.73 -1.42 18.08
C GLY A 73 11.61 -1.90 17.14
N TYR A 74 11.87 -2.87 16.26
CA TYR A 74 10.86 -3.53 15.43
C TYR A 74 10.59 -4.97 15.93
N GLU A 75 9.42 -5.53 15.59
CA GLU A 75 9.08 -6.94 15.89
C GLU A 75 9.69 -7.92 14.87
N GLY A 76 9.97 -7.44 13.65
CA GLY A 76 10.58 -8.25 12.60
C GLY A 76 11.35 -7.44 11.57
N SER A 77 12.12 -8.15 10.74
CA SER A 77 13.07 -7.54 9.80
C SER A 77 13.05 -8.19 8.42
N TYR A 78 13.20 -7.39 7.37
CA TYR A 78 13.50 -7.87 6.02
C TYR A 78 15.01 -8.06 5.82
N ILE A 79 15.43 -9.28 5.49
CA ILE A 79 16.84 -9.59 5.23
C ILE A 79 17.03 -10.31 3.90
N THR A 80 18.10 -9.99 3.19
CA THR A 80 18.46 -10.64 1.91
C THR A 80 19.87 -11.22 1.88
N ASN A 81 20.66 -11.06 2.95
CA ASN A 81 22.01 -11.62 3.03
C ASN A 81 22.45 -11.91 4.48
N MET A 82 23.59 -12.60 4.61
CA MET A 82 24.16 -13.01 5.89
C MET A 82 24.67 -11.85 6.75
N GLU A 83 25.10 -10.76 6.12
CA GLU A 83 25.55 -9.56 6.85
C GLU A 83 24.36 -8.87 7.55
N ALA A 84 23.23 -8.77 6.87
CA ALA A 84 21.99 -8.29 7.48
C ALA A 84 21.53 -9.21 8.60
N LEU A 85 21.61 -10.53 8.41
CA LEU A 85 21.26 -11.51 9.44
C LEU A 85 22.12 -11.35 10.70
N SER A 86 23.44 -11.16 10.56
CA SER A 86 24.34 -11.04 11.71
C SER A 86 24.11 -9.77 12.54
N ARG A 87 23.51 -8.73 11.94
CA ARG A 87 23.09 -7.49 12.61
C ARG A 87 21.63 -7.49 13.05
N CYS A 88 20.86 -8.53 12.69
CA CYS A 88 19.42 -8.59 12.93
C CYS A 88 19.14 -8.87 14.41
N LYS A 89 18.50 -7.90 15.07
CA LYS A 89 18.16 -7.97 16.50
C LYS A 89 16.75 -8.52 16.78
N THR A 90 15.96 -8.79 15.74
CA THR A 90 14.57 -9.27 15.89
C THR A 90 14.50 -10.80 15.89
N ASP A 91 13.47 -11.32 16.55
CA ASP A 91 13.18 -12.76 16.58
C ASP A 91 12.43 -13.22 15.32
N ILE A 92 11.75 -12.31 14.63
CA ILE A 92 11.04 -12.60 13.38
C ILE A 92 11.84 -12.05 12.20
N VAL A 93 11.96 -12.87 11.15
CA VAL A 93 12.66 -12.54 9.92
C VAL A 93 11.80 -12.86 8.71
N TYR A 94 11.76 -11.91 7.79
CA TYR A 94 11.19 -12.03 6.47
C TYR A 94 12.29 -12.05 5.42
N ILE A 95 12.32 -13.08 4.58
CA ILE A 95 13.25 -13.17 3.45
C ILE A 95 12.45 -12.96 2.17
N PRO A 96 12.62 -11.83 1.46
CA PRO A 96 11.89 -11.58 0.23
C PRO A 96 12.43 -12.50 -0.87
N VAL A 97 11.53 -13.23 -1.52
CA VAL A 97 11.81 -14.13 -2.64
C VAL A 97 11.36 -13.45 -3.91
N ASN A 98 12.25 -13.36 -4.90
CA ASN A 98 11.82 -12.90 -6.21
C ASN A 98 11.00 -14.00 -6.88
N PHE A 99 9.75 -13.71 -7.15
CA PHE A 99 8.80 -14.65 -7.74
C PHE A 99 8.13 -13.98 -8.94
N HIS A 100 8.96 -13.75 -9.97
CA HIS A 100 8.64 -13.16 -11.29
C HIS A 100 8.44 -11.64 -11.36
N ASP A 101 8.43 -10.94 -10.21
CA ASP A 101 8.24 -9.49 -10.15
C ASP A 101 9.52 -8.70 -10.47
N ASP A 102 10.72 -9.27 -10.23
CA ASP A 102 12.05 -8.68 -10.48
C ASP A 102 12.32 -7.31 -9.82
N ARG A 103 11.38 -6.80 -9.00
CA ARG A 103 11.52 -5.52 -8.28
C ARG A 103 12.29 -5.65 -6.97
N GLU A 104 11.99 -6.71 -6.22
CA GLU A 104 12.58 -7.01 -4.93
C GLU A 104 12.69 -8.53 -4.73
N GLY A 105 13.46 -8.92 -3.71
CA GLY A 105 13.67 -10.32 -3.37
C GLY A 105 14.87 -10.95 -4.06
N ILE A 106 15.30 -12.09 -3.51
CA ILE A 106 16.46 -12.84 -3.99
C ILE A 106 16.00 -14.07 -4.78
N ASN A 107 16.69 -14.33 -5.90
CA ASN A 107 16.42 -15.45 -6.79
C ASN A 107 16.95 -16.78 -6.25
N SER A 108 18.18 -16.75 -5.73
CA SER A 108 18.90 -17.89 -5.17
C SER A 108 19.20 -17.66 -3.70
N ASP A 109 19.65 -18.71 -3.01
CA ASP A 109 20.23 -18.65 -1.66
C ASP A 109 19.30 -18.27 -0.50
N TYR A 110 18.03 -17.90 -0.76
CA TYR A 110 17.05 -17.66 0.30
C TYR A 110 16.90 -18.86 1.23
N ILE A 111 17.03 -20.10 0.73
CA ILE A 111 17.01 -21.32 1.55
C ILE A 111 18.21 -21.38 2.50
N THR A 112 19.41 -21.05 2.01
CA THR A 112 20.63 -21.04 2.82
C THR A 112 20.54 -19.98 3.90
N LEU A 113 20.05 -18.79 3.55
CA LEU A 113 19.79 -17.71 4.50
C LEU A 113 18.72 -18.10 5.53
N ALA A 114 17.60 -18.67 5.08
CA ALA A 114 16.50 -19.12 5.92
C ALA A 114 16.96 -20.18 6.92
N ARG A 115 17.74 -21.16 6.47
CA ARG A 115 18.30 -22.21 7.34
C ARG A 115 19.23 -21.62 8.39
N LYS A 116 20.02 -20.61 8.04
CA LYS A 116 20.92 -19.97 9.00
C LYS A 116 20.15 -19.13 10.02
N ALA A 117 19.15 -18.38 9.56
CA ALA A 117 18.28 -17.58 10.42
C ALA A 117 17.43 -18.46 11.35
N SER A 118 16.98 -19.63 10.89
CA SER A 118 16.12 -20.51 11.68
C SER A 118 16.83 -21.21 12.84
N MET A 119 18.14 -20.97 13.05
CA MET A 119 18.86 -21.45 14.23
C MET A 119 18.39 -20.73 15.50
N ASP A 120 17.99 -19.47 15.39
CA ASP A 120 17.62 -18.61 16.52
C ASP A 120 16.40 -17.72 16.25
N LYS A 121 15.82 -17.77 15.04
CA LYS A 121 14.73 -16.86 14.62
C LYS A 121 13.56 -17.62 13.98
N SER A 122 12.40 -17.00 14.05
CA SER A 122 11.20 -17.35 13.28
C SER A 122 11.33 -16.83 11.86
N VAL A 123 11.27 -17.71 10.87
CA VAL A 123 11.56 -17.38 9.46
C VAL A 123 10.32 -17.52 8.60
N TYR A 124 9.98 -16.44 7.90
CA TYR A 124 8.95 -16.39 6.87
C TYR A 124 9.57 -16.03 5.52
N LEU A 125 9.06 -16.63 4.45
CA LEU A 125 9.35 -16.13 3.10
C LEU A 125 8.35 -15.03 2.77
N SER A 126 8.79 -14.00 2.07
CA SER A 126 7.93 -12.91 1.62
C SER A 126 7.90 -12.87 0.10
N ILE A 127 6.73 -12.98 -0.49
CA ILE A 127 6.52 -12.72 -1.92
C ILE A 127 5.78 -11.40 -2.03
N THR A 128 6.21 -10.51 -2.91
CA THR A 128 5.51 -9.26 -3.21
C THR A 128 5.06 -9.28 -4.65
N SER A 129 3.76 -9.30 -4.87
CA SER A 129 3.13 -9.16 -6.18
C SER A 129 2.38 -7.84 -6.16
N GLY A 130 3.14 -6.75 -6.32
CA GLY A 130 2.61 -5.39 -6.21
C GLY A 130 1.93 -4.91 -7.50
N CYS A 131 2.24 -3.70 -7.97
CA CYS A 131 1.57 -3.08 -9.12
C CYS A 131 1.83 -3.75 -10.49
N ILE A 132 2.45 -4.93 -10.52
CA ILE A 132 2.80 -5.72 -11.71
C ILE A 132 2.22 -7.14 -11.52
N ASN A 133 0.90 -7.21 -11.29
CA ASN A 133 0.23 -8.50 -11.02
C ASN A 133 0.09 -9.39 -12.26
N ASP A 134 0.30 -8.84 -13.46
CA ASP A 134 0.39 -9.61 -14.70
C ASP A 134 1.63 -10.52 -14.75
N ARG A 135 2.57 -10.29 -13.83
CA ARG A 135 3.74 -11.16 -13.61
C ARG A 135 3.71 -11.89 -12.27
N GLY A 136 2.66 -11.73 -11.46
CA GLY A 136 2.54 -12.51 -10.22
C GLY A 136 2.43 -14.00 -10.50
N PRO A 137 2.77 -14.87 -9.55
CA PRO A 137 2.58 -16.30 -9.71
C PRO A 137 1.10 -16.64 -9.88
N THR A 138 0.81 -17.62 -10.73
CA THR A 138 -0.49 -18.26 -10.75
C THR A 138 -0.78 -18.94 -9.41
N MET A 139 -2.06 -19.15 -9.09
CA MET A 139 -2.45 -19.88 -7.88
C MET A 139 -1.84 -21.29 -7.83
N LEU A 140 -1.73 -21.97 -8.97
CA LEU A 140 -1.10 -23.28 -9.06
C LEU A 140 0.40 -23.24 -8.74
N GLU A 141 1.12 -22.23 -9.24
CA GLU A 141 2.54 -22.04 -8.90
C GLU A 141 2.73 -21.73 -7.42
N LEU A 142 1.87 -20.89 -6.85
CA LEU A 142 1.88 -20.60 -5.42
C LEU A 142 1.59 -21.85 -4.57
N GLU A 143 0.59 -22.65 -4.93
CA GLU A 143 0.26 -23.92 -4.26
C GLU A 143 1.42 -24.91 -4.30
N ASN A 144 2.04 -25.08 -5.47
CA ASN A 144 3.19 -25.95 -5.66
C ASN A 144 4.39 -25.47 -4.84
N PHE A 145 4.66 -24.16 -4.85
CA PHE A 145 5.73 -23.54 -4.08
C PHE A 145 5.51 -23.73 -2.58
N CYS A 146 4.33 -23.41 -2.06
CA CYS A 146 3.96 -23.62 -0.67
C CYS A 146 4.17 -25.08 -0.24
N SER A 147 3.64 -26.02 -1.02
CA SER A 147 3.72 -27.45 -0.74
C SER A 147 5.16 -27.95 -0.72
N TYR A 148 5.99 -27.50 -1.68
CA TYR A 148 7.40 -27.82 -1.73
C TYR A 148 8.15 -27.28 -0.52
N ILE A 149 7.98 -25.99 -0.20
CA ILE A 149 8.66 -25.37 0.94
C ILE A 149 8.26 -26.04 2.25
N GLN A 150 6.96 -26.23 2.49
CA GLN A 150 6.45 -26.86 3.71
C GLN A 150 6.99 -28.28 3.89
N LYS A 151 7.01 -29.09 2.82
CA LYS A 151 7.45 -30.49 2.88
C LYS A 151 8.97 -30.63 3.01
N THR A 152 9.75 -29.75 2.37
CA THR A 152 11.21 -29.88 2.28
C THR A 152 11.96 -29.07 3.34
N TYR A 153 11.38 -27.97 3.81
CA TYR A 153 12.05 -27.00 4.68
C TYR A 153 11.17 -26.64 5.88
N GLY A 154 10.93 -27.62 6.77
CA GLY A 154 10.09 -27.45 7.97
C GLY A 154 10.58 -26.41 9.00
N PHE A 155 11.70 -25.73 8.75
CA PHE A 155 12.18 -24.60 9.54
C PHE A 155 11.65 -23.23 9.05
N ILE A 156 10.98 -23.20 7.90
CA ILE A 156 10.26 -22.03 7.40
C ILE A 156 8.82 -22.11 7.90
N GLN A 157 8.33 -21.05 8.54
CA GLN A 157 7.05 -21.05 9.24
C GLN A 157 5.85 -20.70 8.34
N GLY A 158 6.10 -20.05 7.21
CA GLY A 158 5.06 -19.75 6.24
C GLY A 158 5.48 -18.72 5.21
N ILE A 159 4.52 -18.35 4.37
CA ILE A 159 4.67 -17.35 3.32
C ILE A 159 3.81 -16.12 3.63
N SER A 160 4.44 -14.95 3.60
CA SER A 160 3.79 -13.66 3.65
C SER A 160 3.59 -13.14 2.21
N LEU A 161 2.36 -12.87 1.81
CA LEU A 161 2.03 -12.39 0.46
C LEU A 161 1.74 -10.89 0.46
N GLY A 162 2.42 -10.13 -0.37
CA GLY A 162 2.23 -8.69 -0.51
C GLY A 162 1.41 -8.36 -1.73
N GLY A 163 0.28 -7.67 -1.53
CA GLY A 163 -0.59 -7.21 -2.60
C GLY A 163 -2.05 -7.49 -2.30
N SER A 164 -2.88 -6.44 -2.40
CA SER A 164 -4.33 -6.56 -2.27
C SER A 164 -4.96 -7.51 -3.30
N TYR A 165 -4.26 -7.79 -4.40
CA TYR A 165 -4.63 -8.78 -5.41
C TYR A 165 -5.03 -10.14 -4.81
N TYR A 166 -4.32 -10.61 -3.78
CA TYR A 166 -4.58 -11.93 -3.20
C TYR A 166 -5.91 -12.04 -2.44
N LEU A 167 -6.55 -10.91 -2.10
CA LEU A 167 -7.85 -10.90 -1.43
C LEU A 167 -8.98 -11.46 -2.31
N GLN A 168 -8.81 -11.49 -3.64
CA GLN A 168 -9.82 -12.07 -4.52
C GLN A 168 -9.91 -13.60 -4.43
N PHE A 169 -8.89 -14.25 -3.87
CA PHE A 169 -8.86 -15.70 -3.74
C PHE A 169 -9.45 -16.13 -2.40
N ARG A 170 -10.66 -16.69 -2.46
CA ARG A 170 -11.34 -17.25 -1.28
C ARG A 170 -10.55 -18.34 -0.58
N LYS A 171 -9.74 -19.10 -1.32
CA LYS A 171 -8.89 -20.17 -0.80
C LYS A 171 -7.45 -19.96 -1.23
N LEU A 172 -6.59 -19.78 -0.25
CA LEU A 172 -5.14 -19.76 -0.39
C LEU A 172 -4.56 -21.05 0.23
N PRO A 173 -3.33 -21.45 -0.14
CA PRO A 173 -2.63 -22.53 0.55
C PRO A 173 -2.54 -22.25 2.06
N GLU A 174 -2.74 -23.27 2.90
CA GLU A 174 -2.67 -23.12 4.37
C GLU A 174 -1.32 -22.61 4.86
N PHE A 175 -0.25 -22.81 4.08
CA PHE A 175 1.10 -22.33 4.38
C PHE A 175 1.27 -20.82 4.13
N VAL A 176 0.28 -20.15 3.54
CA VAL A 176 0.23 -18.68 3.48
C VAL A 176 -0.15 -18.15 4.86
N TYR A 177 0.84 -17.58 5.53
CA TYR A 177 0.72 -17.10 6.89
C TYR A 177 -0.03 -15.77 6.98
N GLU A 178 0.23 -14.83 6.06
CA GLU A 178 -0.40 -13.51 6.08
C GLU A 178 -0.52 -12.88 4.68
N ILE A 179 -1.45 -11.93 4.54
CA ILE A 179 -1.58 -11.05 3.37
C ILE A 179 -1.33 -9.60 3.79
N ARG A 180 -0.38 -8.94 3.12
CA ARG A 180 -0.04 -7.54 3.32
C ARG A 180 -0.83 -6.67 2.33
N ILE A 181 -1.74 -5.85 2.85
CA ILE A 181 -2.65 -5.00 2.07
C ILE A 181 -2.23 -3.53 2.13
N GLY A 182 -2.49 -2.79 1.05
CA GLY A 182 -2.22 -1.35 0.99
C GLY A 182 -3.29 -0.61 0.21
N GLU A 183 -3.53 -1.01 -1.04
CA GLU A 183 -4.54 -0.38 -1.89
C GLU A 183 -5.96 -0.62 -1.35
N TYR A 184 -6.28 -1.87 -0.98
CA TYR A 184 -7.58 -2.22 -0.42
C TYR A 184 -7.90 -1.46 0.87
N MET A 185 -6.91 -1.29 1.75
CA MET A 185 -7.07 -0.50 2.96
C MET A 185 -7.53 0.92 2.63
N LEU A 186 -6.91 1.57 1.65
CA LEU A 186 -7.09 2.99 1.36
C LEU A 186 -8.27 3.31 0.43
N PHE A 187 -8.51 2.45 -0.55
CA PHE A 187 -9.47 2.73 -1.62
C PHE A 187 -10.58 1.68 -1.69
N GLY A 188 -10.47 0.58 -0.93
CA GLY A 188 -11.37 -0.55 -1.06
C GLY A 188 -11.23 -1.30 -2.38
N THR A 189 -10.20 -1.02 -3.18
CA THR A 189 -10.03 -1.62 -4.51
C THR A 189 -9.10 -2.83 -4.46
N ILE A 190 -9.45 -3.85 -5.24
CA ILE A 190 -8.58 -4.99 -5.51
C ILE A 190 -8.06 -4.86 -6.95
N PRO A 191 -6.73 -4.74 -7.15
CA PRO A 191 -6.16 -4.69 -8.50
C PRO A 191 -6.54 -5.91 -9.34
N TYR A 192 -6.94 -5.68 -10.59
CA TYR A 192 -7.29 -6.72 -11.58
C TYR A 192 -8.46 -7.63 -11.16
N CYS A 193 -9.32 -7.14 -10.28
CA CYS A 193 -10.53 -7.83 -9.88
C CYS A 193 -11.74 -7.20 -10.56
N ASP A 194 -12.43 -7.97 -11.41
CA ASP A 194 -13.65 -7.55 -12.10
C ASP A 194 -14.92 -7.87 -11.29
N THR A 195 -14.80 -8.15 -9.99
CA THR A 195 -15.92 -8.51 -9.10
C THR A 195 -16.21 -7.35 -8.14
N PRO A 196 -17.16 -6.45 -8.45
CA PRO A 196 -17.42 -5.26 -7.66
C PRO A 196 -17.85 -5.55 -6.22
N GLU A 197 -18.44 -6.72 -5.96
CA GLU A 197 -18.90 -7.15 -4.64
C GLU A 197 -17.75 -7.38 -3.65
N LEU A 198 -16.51 -7.53 -4.15
CA LEU A 198 -15.32 -7.65 -3.31
C LEU A 198 -14.75 -6.28 -2.93
N ASN A 199 -15.17 -5.20 -3.59
CA ASN A 199 -14.68 -3.87 -3.29
C ASN A 199 -15.23 -3.37 -1.94
N GLY A 200 -14.37 -2.65 -1.23
CA GLY A 200 -14.70 -1.90 -0.02
C GLY A 200 -15.03 -0.44 -0.33
N PHE A 201 -14.74 0.43 0.62
CA PHE A 201 -15.07 1.86 0.56
C PHE A 201 -13.83 2.71 0.28
N ASN A 202 -14.00 3.78 -0.49
CA ASN A 202 -12.95 4.78 -0.64
C ASN A 202 -12.71 5.50 0.68
N ALA A 203 -11.47 5.45 1.17
CA ALA A 203 -11.10 6.05 2.44
C ALA A 203 -10.26 7.32 2.32
N LEU A 204 -9.77 7.63 1.11
CA LEU A 204 -8.93 8.80 0.85
C LEU A 204 -9.50 9.66 -0.27
N GLU A 205 -9.55 10.96 -0.01
CA GLU A 205 -9.86 11.97 -1.01
C GLU A 205 -8.99 13.19 -0.82
N VAL A 206 -8.85 13.98 -1.87
CA VAL A 206 -8.17 15.26 -1.82
C VAL A 206 -9.17 16.35 -2.22
N GLU A 207 -9.23 17.39 -1.41
CA GLU A 207 -9.93 18.62 -1.71
C GLU A 207 -8.94 19.67 -2.25
N LEU A 208 -9.23 20.17 -3.45
CA LEU A 208 -8.50 21.27 -4.08
C LEU A 208 -9.39 22.50 -4.19
N GLU A 209 -8.79 23.68 -4.17
CA GLU A 209 -9.50 24.95 -4.29
C GLU A 209 -9.31 25.56 -5.68
N VAL A 210 -10.40 26.02 -6.28
CA VAL A 210 -10.39 26.84 -7.50
C VAL A 210 -9.85 28.21 -7.13
N VAL A 211 -8.68 28.55 -7.66
CA VAL A 211 -8.03 29.85 -7.40
C VAL A 211 -8.41 30.91 -8.42
N GLU A 212 -8.76 30.50 -9.64
CA GLU A 212 -9.19 31.43 -10.69
C GLU A 212 -10.07 30.73 -11.72
N THR A 213 -10.94 31.50 -12.37
CA THR A 213 -11.80 31.07 -13.48
C THR A 213 -11.57 31.90 -14.73
N TYR A 214 -11.47 31.23 -15.88
CA TYR A 214 -11.25 31.84 -17.18
C TYR A 214 -12.41 31.46 -18.12
N ARG A 215 -13.45 32.30 -18.14
CA ARG A 215 -14.70 32.01 -18.86
C ARG A 215 -14.51 31.92 -20.37
N GLU A 216 -13.66 32.77 -20.92
CA GLU A 216 -13.39 32.87 -22.36
C GLU A 216 -12.85 31.57 -22.97
N ARG A 217 -12.15 30.78 -22.16
CA ARG A 217 -11.60 29.47 -22.55
C ARG A 217 -12.18 28.30 -21.75
N GLN A 218 -13.21 28.55 -20.94
CA GLN A 218 -13.89 27.56 -20.11
C GLN A 218 -12.90 26.80 -19.19
N HIS A 219 -11.92 27.49 -18.61
CA HIS A 219 -10.94 26.86 -17.73
C HIS A 219 -11.13 27.29 -16.28
N ILE A 220 -10.82 26.37 -15.38
CA ILE A 220 -10.57 26.68 -13.98
C ILE A 220 -9.12 26.36 -13.65
N LEU A 221 -8.50 27.23 -12.86
CA LEU A 221 -7.19 27.01 -12.28
C LEU A 221 -7.38 26.56 -10.85
N VAL A 222 -6.78 25.42 -10.51
CA VAL A 222 -6.97 24.75 -9.23
C VAL A 222 -5.63 24.60 -8.54
N ARG A 223 -5.58 24.89 -7.24
CA ARG A 223 -4.38 24.72 -6.42
C ARG A 223 -4.06 23.24 -6.20
N GLY A 224 -2.87 22.81 -6.58
CA GLY A 224 -2.40 21.41 -6.52
C GLY A 224 -1.95 20.91 -7.89
N GLY A 225 -0.68 21.18 -8.23
CA GLY A 225 -0.03 20.72 -9.46
C GLY A 225 0.79 19.45 -9.28
N TYR A 226 1.57 19.06 -10.30
CA TYR A 226 2.27 17.77 -10.35
C TYR A 226 3.30 17.57 -9.23
N ALA A 227 3.74 18.63 -8.55
CA ALA A 227 4.62 18.52 -7.38
C ALA A 227 3.91 17.83 -6.21
N ASN A 228 2.61 18.06 -6.08
CA ASN A 228 1.78 17.62 -4.95
C ASN A 228 0.79 16.52 -5.33
N LEU A 229 0.32 16.48 -6.58
CA LEU A 229 -0.66 15.51 -7.06
C LEU A 229 -0.58 15.34 -8.58
N ASP A 230 -0.53 14.11 -9.08
CA ASP A 230 -0.72 13.85 -10.52
C ASP A 230 -2.22 13.81 -10.86
N ALA A 231 -2.82 15.00 -10.93
CA ALA A 231 -4.24 15.19 -11.14
C ALA A 231 -4.79 14.51 -12.40
N LYS A 232 -3.95 14.33 -13.43
CA LYS A 232 -4.24 13.58 -14.66
C LYS A 232 -4.71 12.14 -14.40
N TYR A 233 -4.16 11.48 -13.38
CA TYR A 233 -4.43 10.08 -13.06
C TYR A 233 -5.42 9.89 -11.91
N CYS A 234 -5.95 11.00 -11.39
CA CYS A 234 -6.90 10.97 -10.29
C CYS A 234 -8.33 10.80 -10.80
N TYR A 235 -9.19 10.21 -9.98
CA TYR A 235 -10.61 10.10 -10.28
C TYR A 235 -11.34 11.33 -9.71
N LEU A 236 -12.01 12.09 -10.58
CA LEU A 236 -12.73 13.28 -10.16
C LEU A 236 -14.12 12.91 -9.58
N LEU A 237 -14.40 13.37 -8.36
CA LEU A 237 -15.70 13.19 -7.69
C LEU A 237 -16.64 14.37 -7.94
N SER A 238 -16.07 15.55 -8.18
CA SER A 238 -16.82 16.77 -8.43
C SER A 238 -17.52 16.76 -9.79
N GLY A 239 -18.75 17.27 -9.83
CA GLY A 239 -19.61 17.26 -11.03
C GLY A 239 -19.19 18.23 -12.15
N GLY A 240 -20.07 18.43 -13.12
CA GLY A 240 -19.85 19.40 -14.21
C GLY A 240 -18.90 18.94 -15.32
N ALA A 241 -18.57 17.64 -15.38
CA ALA A 241 -17.72 17.06 -16.42
C ALA A 241 -16.40 17.82 -16.57
N LEU A 242 -15.70 18.09 -15.46
CA LEU A 242 -14.37 18.68 -15.54
C LEU A 242 -13.43 17.72 -16.28
N GLU A 243 -12.72 18.23 -17.26
CA GLU A 243 -11.73 17.48 -18.03
C GLU A 243 -10.34 18.01 -17.70
N TYR A 244 -9.41 17.13 -17.34
CA TYR A 244 -8.02 17.53 -17.14
C TYR A 244 -7.46 18.09 -18.45
N VAL A 245 -6.82 19.26 -18.37
CA VAL A 245 -6.14 19.88 -19.51
C VAL A 245 -4.64 19.74 -19.35
N ASP A 246 -4.10 20.33 -18.29
CA ASP A 246 -2.66 20.31 -18.00
C ASP A 246 -2.36 20.65 -16.53
N SER A 247 -1.10 20.57 -16.12
CA SER A 247 -0.65 20.99 -14.80
C SER A 247 0.76 21.61 -14.81
N SER A 248 0.94 22.61 -13.98
CA SER A 248 2.25 23.13 -13.55
C SER A 248 2.66 22.48 -12.23
N SER A 249 3.77 22.91 -11.61
CA SER A 249 4.17 22.40 -10.29
C SER A 249 3.12 22.71 -9.22
N GLU A 250 2.53 23.91 -9.28
CA GLU A 250 1.62 24.44 -8.24
C GLU A 250 0.13 24.30 -8.58
N TYR A 251 -0.21 24.28 -9.87
CA TYR A 251 -1.60 24.37 -10.31
C TYR A 251 -1.97 23.30 -11.32
N THR A 252 -3.20 22.83 -11.23
CA THR A 252 -3.85 22.00 -12.24
C THR A 252 -4.92 22.81 -12.98
N ILE A 253 -5.01 22.62 -14.29
CA ILE A 253 -6.00 23.24 -15.16
C ILE A 253 -7.04 22.19 -15.53
N TYR A 254 -8.30 22.50 -15.26
CA TYR A 254 -9.44 21.74 -15.74
C TYR A 254 -10.27 22.58 -16.71
N LYS A 255 -10.86 21.93 -17.70
CA LYS A 255 -11.91 22.51 -18.52
C LYS A 255 -13.24 22.34 -17.81
N ASP A 256 -13.92 23.45 -17.52
CA ASP A 256 -15.27 23.53 -16.96
C ASP A 256 -16.24 24.01 -18.04
N ARG A 257 -16.74 23.05 -18.83
CA ARG A 257 -17.60 23.33 -19.99
C ARG A 257 -18.89 24.07 -19.62
N PHE A 258 -19.36 23.92 -18.39
CA PHE A 258 -20.62 24.47 -17.91
C PHE A 258 -20.44 25.70 -17.02
N SER A 259 -19.20 26.12 -16.74
CA SER A 259 -18.87 27.27 -15.89
C SER A 259 -19.58 27.22 -14.53
N ILE A 260 -19.66 26.02 -13.94
CA ILE A 260 -20.34 25.79 -12.66
C ILE A 260 -19.45 26.17 -11.47
N TYR A 261 -18.14 26.22 -11.67
CA TYR A 261 -17.19 26.55 -10.62
C TYR A 261 -16.86 28.05 -10.60
N LYS A 262 -16.63 28.58 -9.40
CA LYS A 262 -16.17 29.95 -9.15
C LYS A 262 -14.91 29.92 -8.30
N THR A 263 -14.17 31.02 -8.24
CA THR A 263 -13.06 31.18 -7.30
C THR A 263 -13.53 30.90 -5.87
N GLY A 264 -12.74 30.11 -5.13
CA GLY A 264 -13.06 29.60 -3.80
C GLY A 264 -13.89 28.30 -3.79
N SER A 265 -14.43 27.85 -4.93
CA SER A 265 -15.08 26.55 -5.02
C SER A 265 -14.09 25.44 -4.68
N LYS A 266 -14.60 24.36 -4.08
CA LYS A 266 -13.83 23.15 -3.80
C LYS A 266 -14.12 22.08 -4.84
N ILE A 267 -13.06 21.41 -5.30
CA ILE A 267 -13.17 20.18 -6.07
C ILE A 267 -12.60 19.02 -5.27
N ARG A 268 -13.19 17.84 -5.42
CA ARG A 268 -12.81 16.61 -4.73
C ARG A 268 -12.40 15.56 -5.75
N LEU A 269 -11.34 14.84 -5.42
CA LEU A 269 -10.81 13.75 -6.23
C LEU A 269 -10.33 12.59 -5.36
N ILE A 270 -10.34 11.39 -5.91
CA ILE A 270 -9.65 10.23 -5.36
C ILE A 270 -8.25 10.20 -5.99
N PRO A 271 -7.18 10.31 -5.18
CA PRO A 271 -5.82 10.27 -5.70
C PRO A 271 -5.49 8.86 -6.23
N ASN A 272 -4.67 8.78 -7.28
CA ASN A 272 -4.10 7.49 -7.68
C ASN A 272 -3.16 6.97 -6.59
N TYR A 273 -3.08 5.64 -6.40
CA TYR A 273 -2.19 5.01 -5.42
C TYR A 273 -0.72 5.45 -5.53
N LYS A 274 -0.22 5.73 -6.75
CA LYS A 274 1.14 6.23 -6.98
C LYS A 274 1.31 7.69 -6.58
N SER A 275 0.26 8.51 -6.71
CA SER A 275 0.30 9.93 -6.34
C SER A 275 0.32 10.14 -4.82
N LEU A 276 -0.08 9.15 -4.03
CA LEU A 276 -0.10 9.27 -2.57
C LEU A 276 1.27 9.61 -1.95
N VAL A 277 2.38 9.22 -2.59
CA VAL A 277 3.74 9.56 -2.12
C VAL A 277 3.99 11.07 -2.06
N LYS A 278 3.32 11.83 -2.93
CA LYS A 278 3.44 13.30 -3.02
C LYS A 278 2.60 14.02 -1.97
N LEU A 279 1.60 13.34 -1.40
CA LEU A 279 0.66 13.94 -0.45
C LEU A 279 1.27 14.17 0.95
N GLN A 280 2.45 13.61 1.23
CA GLN A 280 3.09 13.70 2.55
C GLN A 280 3.43 15.13 3.01
N TYR A 281 3.48 16.10 2.10
CA TYR A 281 3.83 17.50 2.39
C TYR A 281 2.68 18.48 2.26
N VAL A 282 1.52 18.03 1.79
CA VAL A 282 0.39 18.89 1.42
C VAL A 282 -0.10 19.74 2.59
N GLU A 283 -0.16 19.20 3.81
CA GLU A 283 -0.54 20.01 4.99
C GLU A 283 0.58 20.89 5.54
N ARG A 284 1.85 20.62 5.21
CA ARG A 284 2.95 21.51 5.62
C ARG A 284 3.05 22.73 4.71
N GLU A 285 2.75 22.55 3.43
CA GLU A 285 2.88 23.60 2.40
C GLU A 285 1.64 24.48 2.28
N TYR A 286 0.46 23.98 2.62
CA TYR A 286 -0.81 24.69 2.40
C TYR A 286 -1.62 24.97 3.68
N LYS A 287 -0.94 25.09 4.83
CA LYS A 287 -1.54 25.51 6.11
C LYS A 287 -1.94 26.98 6.13
#